data_AF-A0A955CNV3-F1
#
_entry.id   AF-A0A955CNV3-F1
#
_cell.length_a   1.000
_cell.length_b   1.000
_cell.length_c   1.000
_cell.angle_alpha   90.00
_cell.angle_beta   90.00
_cell.angle_gamma   90.00
#
_symmetry.space_group_name_H-M   'P 1'
#
loop_
_entity.id
_entity.type
_entity.pdbx_description
1 polymer ?
#
loop_
_entity_poly.entity_id
_entity_poly.type
_entity_poly.pdbx_seq_one_letter_code
_entity_poly.pdbx_strand_id
1 'polypeptide(L)'
;AVAIPRMSRGAEGASESALVSNLATLRGAIELFAAEHGGTFPAAATFDDELLLYSNASSGTNATKTGAYIYGPYLRAIPALPVGTKQGNTGVAAADAAGVGWIYDETTGTISANCADSEVNGSGRQWNEF
;
A
#
# COMPACT_ATOMS: atom_id res chain seq x y z
N ALA A 1 -27.75 -28.39 -12.05
CA ALA A 1 -26.56 -28.10 -11.23
C ALA A 1 -25.89 -26.85 -11.81
N VAL A 2 -25.77 -25.78 -11.03
CA VAL A 2 -25.03 -24.58 -11.43
C VAL A 2 -23.68 -24.66 -10.74
N ALA A 3 -22.62 -24.81 -11.53
CA ALA A 3 -21.26 -24.80 -11.02
C ALA A 3 -20.95 -23.38 -10.54
N ILE A 4 -20.79 -23.23 -9.22
CA ILE A 4 -20.16 -22.04 -8.65
C ILE A 4 -18.71 -22.09 -9.13
N PRO A 5 -18.20 -21.09 -9.87
CA PRO A 5 -16.81 -21.08 -10.28
C PRO A 5 -15.95 -21.10 -9.02
N ARG A 6 -15.28 -22.22 -8.74
CA ARG A 6 -14.13 -22.20 -7.87
C ARG A 6 -13.12 -21.32 -8.59
N MET A 7 -12.78 -20.18 -8.00
CA MET A 7 -11.62 -19.39 -8.41
C MET A 7 -10.48 -20.39 -8.69
N SER A 8 -10.01 -20.45 -9.94
CA SER A 8 -9.00 -21.44 -10.35
C SER A 8 -7.72 -21.19 -9.54
N ARG A 9 -7.00 -22.25 -9.14
CA ARG A 9 -5.71 -22.13 -8.41
C ARG A 9 -4.72 -21.17 -9.11
N GLY A 10 -4.81 -21.03 -10.43
CA GLY A 10 -4.01 -20.06 -11.19
C GLY A 10 -4.38 -18.59 -10.94
N ALA A 11 -5.66 -18.28 -10.71
CA ALA A 11 -6.11 -16.93 -10.38
C ALA A 11 -5.67 -16.53 -8.96
N GLU A 12 -5.68 -17.48 -8.03
CA GLU A 12 -5.22 -17.25 -6.65
C GLU A 12 -3.71 -16.97 -6.59
N GLY A 13 -2.88 -17.78 -7.27
CA GLY A 13 -1.44 -17.51 -7.35
C GLY A 13 -1.09 -16.18 -8.05
N ALA A 14 -1.92 -15.74 -9.00
CA ALA A 14 -1.79 -14.43 -9.62
C ALA A 14 -2.10 -13.28 -8.63
N SER A 15 -3.17 -13.41 -7.84
CA SER A 15 -3.51 -12.44 -6.79
C SER A 15 -2.44 -12.35 -5.70
N GLU A 16 -1.86 -13.48 -5.28
CA GLU A 16 -0.75 -13.51 -4.32
C GLU A 16 0.49 -12.82 -4.87
N SER A 17 0.87 -13.13 -6.11
CA SER A 17 2.01 -12.48 -6.78
C SER A 17 1.80 -10.97 -6.91
N ALA A 18 0.57 -10.54 -7.21
CA ALA A 18 0.21 -9.13 -7.25
C ALA A 18 0.30 -8.47 -5.87
N LEU A 19 -0.12 -9.16 -4.80
CA LEU A 19 -0.01 -8.65 -3.43
C LEU A 19 1.45 -8.39 -3.06
N VAL A 20 2.32 -9.38 -3.26
CA VAL A 20 3.76 -9.27 -2.96
C VAL A 20 4.41 -8.15 -3.78
N SER A 21 4.08 -8.04 -5.07
CA SER A 21 4.60 -6.97 -5.93
C SER A 21 4.13 -5.57 -5.50
N ASN A 22 2.86 -5.44 -5.11
CA ASN A 22 2.30 -4.18 -4.62
C ASN A 22 2.93 -3.77 -3.28
N LEU A 23 3.10 -4.72 -2.35
CA LEU A 23 3.77 -4.48 -1.07
C LEU A 23 5.23 -4.09 -1.26
N ALA A 24 5.97 -4.76 -2.15
CA ALA A 24 7.35 -4.38 -2.47
C ALA A 24 7.45 -2.94 -3.01
N THR A 25 6.49 -2.55 -3.86
CA THR A 25 6.41 -1.18 -4.41
C THR A 25 6.10 -0.15 -3.32
N LEU A 26 5.09 -0.41 -2.50
CA LEU A 26 4.70 0.47 -1.40
C LEU A 26 5.81 0.63 -0.35
N ARG A 27 6.37 -0.49 0.13
CA ARG A 27 7.46 -0.51 1.12
C ARG A 27 8.71 0.18 0.56
N GLY A 28 9.07 -0.08 -0.69
CA GLY A 28 10.20 0.61 -1.33
C GLY A 28 10.02 2.13 -1.42
N ALA A 29 8.80 2.59 -1.69
CA ALA A 29 8.50 4.03 -1.70
C ALA A 29 8.56 4.66 -0.31
N ILE A 30 8.04 3.99 0.72
CA ILE A 30 8.10 4.45 2.12
C ILE A 30 9.56 4.57 2.58
N GLU A 31 10.39 3.56 2.28
CA GLU A 31 11.82 3.57 2.64
C GLU A 31 12.58 4.69 1.91
N LEU A 32 12.32 4.90 0.63
CA LEU A 32 12.95 5.97 -0.14
C LEU A 32 12.53 7.36 0.37
N PHE A 33 11.25 7.53 0.73
CA PHE A 33 10.77 8.73 1.39
C PHE A 33 11.54 8.97 2.69
N ALA A 34 11.60 7.98 3.57
CA ALA A 34 12.28 8.10 4.85
C ALA A 34 13.77 8.42 4.72
N ALA A 35 14.45 7.81 3.74
CA ALA A 35 15.85 8.09 3.45
C ALA A 35 16.11 9.56 3.08
N GLU A 36 15.16 10.20 2.37
CA GLU A 36 15.27 11.61 1.96
C GLU A 36 14.74 12.59 3.03
N HIS A 37 13.96 12.11 4.01
CA HIS A 37 13.33 12.90 5.08
C HIS A 37 13.92 12.63 6.46
N GLY A 38 15.20 12.28 6.52
CA GLY A 38 15.95 12.14 7.78
C GLY A 38 15.47 10.99 8.68
N GLY A 39 14.91 9.94 8.09
CA GLY A 39 14.35 8.78 8.78
C GLY A 39 12.89 8.96 9.21
N THR A 40 12.24 10.05 8.84
CA THR A 40 10.81 10.28 9.09
C THR A 40 9.99 9.56 8.03
N PHE A 41 9.08 8.69 8.45
CA PHE A 41 8.14 8.06 7.52
C PHE A 41 6.99 9.01 7.14
N PRO A 42 6.29 8.76 6.02
CA PRO A 42 5.10 9.52 5.66
C PRO A 42 4.07 9.53 6.80
N ALA A 43 3.38 10.65 7.00
CA ALA A 43 2.29 10.71 7.97
C ALA A 43 1.05 10.05 7.36
N ALA A 44 0.31 9.26 8.16
CA ALA A 44 -0.87 8.55 7.69
C ALA A 44 -1.96 9.50 7.14
N ALA A 45 -2.03 10.73 7.67
CA ALA A 45 -2.98 11.75 7.21
C ALA A 45 -2.66 12.35 5.84
N THR A 46 -1.38 12.32 5.43
CA THR A 46 -0.88 12.92 4.16
C THR A 46 -0.17 11.91 3.27
N PHE A 47 -0.33 10.62 3.56
CA PHE A 47 0.41 9.52 2.94
C PHE A 47 0.40 9.59 1.40
N ASP A 48 -0.79 9.76 0.82
CA ASP A 48 -0.97 9.85 -0.63
C ASP A 48 -0.20 11.05 -1.21
N ASP A 49 -0.33 12.23 -0.61
CA ASP A 49 0.35 13.43 -1.10
C ASP A 49 1.88 13.29 -1.00
N GLU A 50 2.37 12.74 0.11
CA GLU A 50 3.82 12.57 0.37
C GLU A 50 4.46 11.54 -0.58
N LEU A 51 3.72 10.53 -1.03
CA LEU A 51 4.23 9.53 -1.97
C LEU A 51 3.94 9.83 -3.44
N LEU A 52 2.86 10.58 -3.75
CA LEU A 52 2.43 10.85 -5.13
C LEU A 52 2.86 12.22 -5.66
N LEU A 53 3.21 13.17 -4.78
CA LEU A 53 3.64 14.51 -5.16
C LEU A 53 5.14 14.72 -4.87
N TYR A 54 5.65 15.89 -5.21
CA TYR A 54 7.00 16.30 -4.81
C TYR A 54 7.00 16.80 -3.38
N SER A 55 8.01 16.49 -2.59
CA SER A 55 8.12 16.96 -1.21
C SER A 55 9.39 17.77 -0.95
N ASN A 56 9.37 18.50 0.17
CA ASN A 56 10.53 19.19 0.73
C ASN A 56 11.04 18.42 1.97
N ALA A 57 12.19 18.82 2.52
CA ALA A 57 12.80 18.15 3.67
C ALA A 57 11.95 18.15 4.96
N SER A 58 10.86 18.91 5.01
CA SER A 58 9.92 19.00 6.13
C SER A 58 8.55 18.41 5.80
N SER A 59 8.48 17.46 4.85
CA SER A 59 7.25 16.76 4.46
C SER A 59 6.16 17.64 3.81
N GLY A 60 6.44 18.90 3.49
CA GLY A 60 5.52 19.71 2.70
C GLY A 60 5.48 19.22 1.26
N THR A 61 4.29 19.15 0.64
CA THR A 61 4.11 18.61 -0.71
C THR A 61 3.76 19.67 -1.76
N ASN A 62 4.04 19.37 -3.04
CA ASN A 62 3.72 20.19 -4.19
C ASN A 62 3.52 19.33 -5.43
N ALA A 63 2.48 19.65 -6.21
CA ALA A 63 2.19 18.95 -7.47
C ALA A 63 3.28 19.14 -8.55
N THR A 64 4.13 20.15 -8.40
CA THR A 64 5.20 20.47 -9.35
C THR A 64 6.55 20.50 -8.67
N LYS A 65 7.56 19.98 -9.36
CA LYS A 65 8.94 20.05 -8.89
C LYS A 65 9.41 21.50 -8.91
N THR A 66 9.98 21.96 -7.80
CA THR A 66 10.57 23.31 -7.69
C THR A 66 11.90 23.22 -6.95
N GLY A 67 12.59 24.35 -6.77
CA GLY A 67 13.82 24.39 -5.96
C GLY A 67 13.61 24.05 -4.47
N ALA A 68 12.38 24.22 -3.95
CA ALA A 68 12.04 23.87 -2.56
C ALA A 68 11.44 22.46 -2.42
N TYR A 69 10.78 21.96 -3.46
CA TYR A 69 10.13 20.64 -3.49
C TYR A 69 10.86 19.76 -4.50
N ILE A 70 11.94 19.12 -4.06
CA ILE A 70 12.91 18.43 -4.92
C ILE A 70 12.82 16.90 -4.87
N TYR A 71 12.21 16.37 -3.81
CA TYR A 71 12.11 14.96 -3.51
C TYR A 71 10.85 14.35 -4.11
N GLY A 72 10.86 13.04 -4.37
CA GLY A 72 9.73 12.34 -4.99
C GLY A 72 9.40 12.78 -6.43
N PRO A 73 8.19 12.45 -6.93
CA PRO A 73 7.24 11.52 -6.32
C PRO A 73 7.81 10.10 -6.28
N TYR A 74 7.40 9.34 -5.27
CA TYR A 74 7.92 7.99 -5.00
C TYR A 74 7.05 6.90 -5.63
N LEU A 75 5.77 7.22 -5.85
CA LEU A 75 4.79 6.37 -6.51
C LEU A 75 4.12 7.12 -7.67
N ARG A 76 3.62 6.36 -8.64
CA ARG A 76 2.74 6.92 -9.70
C ARG A 76 1.27 6.90 -9.31
N ALA A 77 0.88 5.91 -8.52
CA ALA A 77 -0.45 5.73 -7.96
C ALA A 77 -0.36 4.75 -6.79
N ILE A 78 -1.29 4.83 -5.84
CA ILE A 78 -1.44 3.79 -4.83
C ILE A 78 -2.05 2.54 -5.51
N PRO A 79 -1.39 1.37 -5.47
CA PRO A 79 -1.94 0.16 -6.05
C PRO A 79 -3.21 -0.27 -5.32
N ALA A 80 -4.19 -0.79 -6.06
CA ALA A 80 -5.36 -1.39 -5.47
C ALA A 80 -5.01 -2.72 -4.77
N LEU A 81 -5.65 -3.00 -3.63
CA LEU A 81 -5.52 -4.27 -2.94
C LEU A 81 -5.99 -5.41 -3.87
N PRO A 82 -5.17 -6.45 -4.15
CA PRO A 82 -5.54 -7.48 -5.13
C PRO A 82 -6.25 -8.70 -4.53
N VAL A 83 -6.43 -8.73 -3.20
CA VAL A 83 -6.97 -9.88 -2.43
C VAL A 83 -8.00 -9.43 -1.39
N GLY A 84 -8.71 -10.40 -0.82
CA GLY A 84 -9.63 -10.19 0.30
C GLY A 84 -10.92 -9.46 -0.05
N THR A 85 -11.76 -9.25 0.95
CA THR A 85 -13.06 -8.58 0.88
C THR A 85 -12.95 -7.11 0.50
N LYS A 86 -11.77 -6.52 0.72
CA LYS A 86 -11.44 -5.13 0.36
C LYS A 86 -10.70 -5.00 -0.96
N GLN A 87 -10.66 -6.07 -1.76
CA GLN A 87 -10.07 -6.05 -3.09
C GLN A 87 -10.58 -4.86 -3.92
N GLY A 88 -9.68 -4.18 -4.62
CA GLY A 88 -9.96 -3.02 -5.45
C GLY A 88 -9.82 -1.68 -4.71
N ASN A 89 -9.83 -1.68 -3.37
CA ASN A 89 -9.62 -0.47 -2.59
C ASN A 89 -8.16 0.00 -2.66
N THR A 90 -7.96 1.31 -2.69
CA THR A 90 -6.63 1.95 -2.75
C THR A 90 -6.31 2.77 -1.51
N GLY A 91 -7.28 3.06 -0.63
CA GLY A 91 -7.04 3.93 0.51
C GLY A 91 -6.02 3.36 1.49
N VAL A 92 -5.24 4.23 2.09
CA VAL A 92 -4.25 3.92 3.12
C VAL A 92 -4.66 4.62 4.41
N ALA A 93 -4.66 3.90 5.52
CA ALA A 93 -4.98 4.48 6.83
C ALA A 93 -4.36 3.66 7.97
N ALA A 94 -4.27 4.26 9.16
CA ALA A 94 -3.82 3.56 10.37
C ALA A 94 -4.83 2.55 10.92
N ALA A 95 -6.10 2.63 10.49
CA ALA A 95 -7.16 1.77 10.97
C ALA A 95 -8.14 1.39 9.85
N ASP A 96 -8.90 0.34 10.12
CA ASP A 96 -9.90 -0.18 9.20
C ASP A 96 -11.01 0.83 8.91
N ALA A 97 -11.29 1.09 7.63
CA ALA A 97 -12.43 1.90 7.20
C ALA A 97 -12.92 1.51 5.78
N ALA A 98 -14.03 2.12 5.37
CA ALA A 98 -14.55 1.98 4.01
C ALA A 98 -13.55 2.58 3.00
N GLY A 99 -13.26 1.85 1.92
CA GLY A 99 -12.32 2.29 0.88
C GLY A 99 -10.83 2.13 1.22
N VAL A 100 -10.49 1.67 2.43
CA VAL A 100 -9.09 1.41 2.84
C VAL A 100 -8.68 0.01 2.41
N GLY A 101 -7.68 -0.08 1.52
CA GLY A 101 -7.06 -1.32 1.07
C GLY A 101 -5.79 -1.69 1.84
N TRP A 102 -5.14 -0.72 2.48
CA TRP A 102 -3.85 -0.90 3.15
C TRP A 102 -3.86 -0.32 4.56
N ILE A 103 -3.37 -1.10 5.53
CA ILE A 103 -3.16 -0.63 6.90
C ILE A 103 -1.70 -0.18 7.02
N TYR A 104 -1.50 1.03 7.51
CA TYR A 104 -0.20 1.67 7.59
C TYR A 104 0.08 2.20 9.00
N ASP A 105 1.26 1.89 9.55
CA ASP A 105 1.75 2.43 10.81
C ASP A 105 2.89 3.43 10.54
N GLU A 106 2.58 4.71 10.69
CA GLU A 106 3.53 5.82 10.51
C GLU A 106 4.69 5.81 11.51
N THR A 107 4.53 5.13 12.66
CA THR A 107 5.60 5.03 13.67
C THR A 107 6.70 4.08 13.22
N THR A 108 6.31 3.01 12.53
CA THR A 108 7.24 1.94 12.12
C THR A 108 7.50 1.91 10.61
N GLY A 109 6.74 2.67 9.82
CA GLY A 109 6.78 2.61 8.37
C GLY A 109 6.16 1.33 7.79
N THR A 110 5.56 0.49 8.63
CA THR A 110 5.03 -0.81 8.19
C THR A 110 3.71 -0.65 7.46
N ILE A 111 3.55 -1.38 6.35
CA ILE A 111 2.31 -1.43 5.57
C ILE A 111 1.94 -2.88 5.28
N SER A 112 0.66 -3.19 5.47
CA SER A 112 0.08 -4.52 5.27
C SER A 112 -1.25 -4.45 4.52
N ALA A 113 -1.66 -5.59 3.96
CA ALA A 113 -2.97 -5.72 3.35
C ALA A 113 -4.07 -5.55 4.41
N ASN A 114 -5.09 -4.76 4.08
CA ASN A 114 -6.27 -4.65 4.94
C ASN A 114 -7.20 -5.85 4.75
N CYS A 115 -6.81 -6.97 5.36
CA CYS A 115 -7.54 -8.24 5.37
C CYS A 115 -7.68 -8.74 6.81
N ALA A 116 -8.81 -9.37 7.11
CA ALA A 116 -8.99 -10.06 8.38
C ALA A 116 -8.16 -11.35 8.43
N ASP A 117 -7.79 -11.82 9.63
CA ASP A 117 -7.02 -13.05 9.86
C ASP A 117 -7.68 -14.31 9.26
N SER A 118 -9.00 -14.29 9.09
CA SER A 118 -9.74 -15.38 8.43
C SER A 118 -9.55 -15.41 6.91
N GLU A 119 -9.03 -14.34 6.32
CA GLU A 119 -8.79 -14.23 4.88
C GLU A 119 -7.39 -14.73 4.57
N VAL A 120 -7.33 -15.97 4.09
CA VAL A 120 -6.10 -16.69 3.83
C VAL A 120 -5.94 -17.02 2.35
N ASN A 121 -4.71 -17.27 1.93
CA ASN A 121 -4.39 -17.87 0.64
C ASN A 121 -4.68 -19.38 0.63
N GLY A 122 -4.44 -20.01 -0.50
CA GLY A 122 -4.70 -21.43 -0.73
C GLY A 122 -3.83 -22.36 0.11
N SER A 123 -2.75 -21.85 0.72
CA SER A 123 -1.92 -22.57 1.68
C SER A 123 -2.28 -22.28 3.15
N GLY A 124 -3.28 -21.44 3.41
CA GLY A 124 -3.72 -21.06 4.76
C GLY A 124 -2.91 -19.92 5.40
N ARG A 125 -2.04 -19.24 4.65
CA ARG A 125 -1.33 -18.03 5.13
C ARG A 125 -2.27 -16.84 5.06
N GLN A 126 -2.31 -16.03 6.11
CA GLN A 126 -3.16 -14.85 6.19
C GLN A 126 -2.66 -13.76 5.24
N TRP A 127 -3.57 -13.07 4.53
CA TRP A 127 -3.18 -12.03 3.57
C TRP A 127 -2.51 -10.81 4.22
N ASN A 128 -2.85 -10.51 5.46
CA ASN A 128 -2.27 -9.41 6.24
C ASN A 128 -0.85 -9.71 6.78
N GLU A 129 -0.37 -10.95 6.68
CA GLU A 129 0.96 -11.39 7.13
C GLU A 129 2.00 -11.47 5.98
N PHE A 130 1.69 -10.96 4.78
CA PHE A 130 2.59 -10.93 3.62
C PHE A 130 3.63 -9.80 3.67
#